data_AF-A0A4U9DAG5-F1
#
_entry.id   AF-A0A4U9DAG5-F1
#
_cell.length_a   1.000
_cell.length_b   1.000
_cell.length_c   1.000
_cell.angle_alpha   90.00
_cell.angle_beta   90.00
_cell.angle_gamma   90.00
#
_symmetry.space_group_name_H-M   'P 1'
#
loop_
_entity.id
_entity.type
_entity.pdbx_description
1 polymer ?
#
loop_
_entity_poly.entity_id
_entity_poly.type
_entity_poly.pdbx_seq_one_letter_code
_entity_poly.pdbx_strand_id
1 'polypeptide(L)'
;MRLAQSLTRAMSEIGHCADCRTFTEQEVCNICSNPRRRENGQICVVESPADIYAIEQTGQFSGRYFVLMGHLSPLDGIGPDDIGLDRLEQRPA
;
A
#
# COMPACT_ATOMS: atom_id res chain seq x y z
N MET A 1 -21.04 19.35 -14.03
CA MET A 1 -20.50 17.99 -14.30
C MET A 1 -19.82 17.46 -13.04
N ARG A 2 -20.58 16.82 -12.14
CA ARG A 2 -20.07 16.42 -10.81
C ARG A 2 -19.10 15.23 -10.89
N LEU A 3 -19.39 14.25 -11.74
CA LEU A 3 -18.55 13.05 -11.93
C LEU A 3 -17.15 13.39 -12.45
N ALA A 4 -17.06 14.21 -13.51
CA ALA A 4 -15.79 14.63 -14.09
C ALA A 4 -14.91 15.34 -13.05
N GLN A 5 -15.49 16.28 -12.28
CA GLN A 5 -14.76 16.97 -11.21
C GLN A 5 -14.28 16.01 -10.11
N SER A 6 -15.11 15.04 -9.71
CA SER A 6 -14.72 14.02 -8.73
C SER A 6 -13.57 13.15 -9.23
N LEU A 7 -13.57 12.73 -10.50
CA LEU A 7 -12.47 11.97 -11.10
C LEU A 7 -11.18 12.79 -11.16
N THR A 8 -11.24 14.03 -11.66
CA THR A 8 -10.06 14.90 -11.72
C THR A 8 -9.46 15.13 -10.34
N ARG A 9 -10.31 15.33 -9.33
CA ARG A 9 -9.88 15.53 -7.95
C ARG A 9 -9.22 14.27 -7.38
N ALA A 10 -9.85 13.10 -7.55
CA ALA A 10 -9.27 11.84 -7.12
C ALA A 10 -7.90 11.55 -7.77
N MET A 11 -7.77 11.81 -9.07
CA MET A 11 -6.49 11.61 -9.79
C MET A 11 -5.39 12.59 -9.39
N SER A 12 -5.72 13.73 -8.76
CA SER A 12 -4.73 14.75 -8.36
C SER A 12 -4.41 14.72 -6.86
N GLU A 13 -5.34 14.31 -6.01
CA GLU A 13 -5.18 14.31 -4.55
C GLU A 13 -4.75 12.94 -4.01
N ILE A 14 -4.99 11.84 -4.73
CA ILE A 14 -4.60 10.50 -4.28
C ILE A 14 -3.14 10.24 -4.66
N GLY A 15 -2.30 10.07 -3.65
CA GLY A 15 -0.92 9.62 -3.78
C GLY A 15 -0.72 8.23 -3.19
N HIS A 16 0.55 7.95 -2.86
CA HIS A 16 0.95 6.72 -2.19
C HIS A 16 1.47 7.02 -0.79
N CYS A 17 1.09 6.18 0.16
CA CYS A 17 1.64 6.19 1.51
C CYS A 17 3.16 6.00 1.43
N ALA A 18 3.91 6.91 2.04
CA ALA A 18 5.37 6.85 2.09
C ALA A 18 5.90 5.57 2.78
N ASP A 19 5.08 4.96 3.65
CA ASP A 19 5.42 3.75 4.40
C ASP A 19 5.04 2.48 3.60
N CYS A 20 3.74 2.23 3.40
CA CYS A 20 3.25 0.97 2.83
C CYS A 20 2.87 1.01 1.35
N ARG A 21 3.01 2.16 0.69
CA ARG A 21 2.66 2.39 -0.73
C ARG A 21 1.17 2.27 -1.10
N THR A 22 0.27 1.99 -0.16
CA THR A 22 -1.18 2.03 -0.43
C THR A 22 -1.66 3.43 -0.85
N PHE A 23 -2.83 3.53 -1.47
CA PHE A 23 -3.42 4.81 -1.83
C PHE A 23 -3.87 5.61 -0.62
N THR A 24 -3.53 6.90 -0.58
CA THR A 24 -3.94 7.82 0.47
C THR A 24 -3.79 9.28 0.03
N GLU A 25 -4.59 10.18 0.60
CA GLU A 25 -4.46 11.63 0.45
C GLU A 25 -3.45 12.24 1.45
N GLN A 26 -2.91 11.42 2.36
CA GLN A 26 -1.95 11.80 3.38
C GLN A 26 -0.55 11.28 3.04
N GLU A 27 0.49 11.83 3.65
CA GLU A 27 1.85 11.28 3.49
C GLU A 27 1.96 9.84 4.04
N VAL A 28 1.27 9.55 5.15
CA VAL A 28 1.22 8.22 5.78
C VAL A 28 -0.23 7.84 6.03
N CYS A 29 -0.65 6.64 5.59
CA CYS A 29 -2.03 6.20 5.72
C CYS A 29 -2.42 5.87 7.17
N ASN A 30 -3.73 5.84 7.44
CA ASN A 30 -4.31 5.54 8.76
C ASN A 30 -3.87 4.20 9.37
N ILE A 31 -3.54 3.20 8.54
CA ILE A 31 -3.05 1.90 9.03
C ILE A 31 -1.61 2.06 9.55
N CYS A 32 -0.76 2.75 8.80
CA CYS A 32 0.64 2.93 9.14
C CYS A 32 0.86 3.95 10.26
N SER A 33 -0.05 4.91 10.43
CA SER A 33 0.00 5.87 11.54
C SER A 33 -0.52 5.30 12.87
N ASN A 34 -1.19 4.15 12.85
CA ASN A 34 -1.73 3.51 14.06
C ASN A 34 -0.60 2.91 14.94
N PRO A 35 -0.40 3.40 16.17
CA PRO A 35 0.67 2.90 17.05
C PRO A 35 0.55 1.42 17.40
N ARG A 36 -0.67 0.92 17.66
CA ARG A 36 -0.91 -0.48 18.02
C ARG A 36 -0.53 -1.43 16.89
N ARG A 37 -0.79 -1.03 15.64
CA ARG A 37 -0.40 -1.81 14.46
C ARG A 37 1.12 -1.78 14.23
N ARG A 38 1.79 -0.68 14.59
CA ARG A 38 3.27 -0.62 14.58
C ARG A 38 3.88 -1.55 15.62
N GLU A 39 3.37 -1.52 16.85
CA GLU A 39 3.85 -2.35 17.97
C GLU A 39 3.68 -3.86 17.72
N ASN A 40 2.69 -4.27 16.93
CA ASN A 40 2.50 -5.67 16.53
C ASN A 40 3.71 -6.25 15.76
N GLY A 41 4.43 -5.42 14.99
CA GLY A 41 5.65 -5.83 14.26
C GLY A 41 5.43 -6.68 13.00
N GLN A 42 4.21 -7.17 12.73
CA GLN A 42 3.96 -7.96 11.51
C GLN A 42 3.69 -7.06 10.30
N ILE A 43 4.24 -7.45 9.15
CA ILE A 43 4.01 -6.83 7.85
C ILE A 43 3.43 -7.88 6.90
N CYS A 44 2.23 -7.62 6.38
CA CYS A 44 1.62 -8.42 5.32
C CYS A 44 1.93 -7.77 3.96
N VAL A 45 2.73 -8.48 3.16
CA VAL A 45 3.07 -8.05 1.80
C VAL A 45 1.95 -8.47 0.86
N VAL A 46 1.45 -7.53 0.07
CA VAL A 46 0.33 -7.74 -0.87
C VAL A 46 0.68 -7.18 -2.25
N GLU A 47 0.01 -7.71 -3.28
CA GLU A 47 0.26 -7.29 -4.66
C GLU A 47 -0.32 -5.89 -4.93
N SER A 48 -1.56 -5.65 -4.51
CA SER A 48 -2.32 -4.45 -4.84
C SER A 48 -2.98 -3.82 -3.60
N PRO A 49 -3.37 -2.53 -3.66
CA PRO A 49 -4.13 -1.89 -2.57
C PRO A 49 -5.50 -2.54 -2.31
N ALA A 50 -6.09 -3.20 -3.31
CA ALA A 50 -7.37 -3.88 -3.16
C ALA A 50 -7.27 -5.09 -2.21
N ASP A 51 -6.11 -5.75 -2.16
CA ASP A 51 -5.86 -6.89 -1.28
C ASP A 51 -5.89 -6.48 0.20
N ILE A 52 -5.43 -5.27 0.53
CA ILE A 52 -5.53 -4.71 1.89
C ILE A 52 -7.00 -4.67 2.30
N TYR A 53 -7.87 -4.15 1.43
CA TYR A 53 -9.29 -4.05 1.72
C TYR A 53 -9.92 -5.42 1.94
N ALA A 54 -9.58 -6.40 1.09
CA ALA A 54 -10.05 -7.78 1.23
C ALA A 54 -9.63 -8.40 2.56
N ILE A 55 -8.39 -8.19 3.01
CA ILE A 55 -7.89 -8.70 4.29
C ILE A 55 -8.54 -7.98 5.48
N GLU A 56 -8.64 -6.64 5.45
CA GLU A 56 -9.25 -5.87 6.53
C GLU A 56 -10.73 -6.24 6.74
N GLN A 57 -11.46 -6.61 5.67
CA GLN A 57 -12.84 -7.10 5.77
C GLN A 57 -13.00 -8.35 6.64
N THR A 58 -11.95 -9.17 6.77
CA THR A 58 -11.97 -10.35 7.66
C THR A 58 -11.94 -9.97 9.13
N GLY A 59 -11.39 -8.80 9.48
CA GLY A 59 -11.17 -8.37 10.86
C GLY A 59 -10.11 -9.17 11.63
N GLN A 60 -9.36 -10.06 10.98
CA GLN A 60 -8.44 -10.99 11.66
C GLN A 60 -6.98 -10.52 11.68
N PHE A 61 -6.62 -9.55 10.83
CA PHE A 61 -5.24 -9.06 10.74
C PHE A 61 -5.06 -7.70 11.44
N SER A 62 -4.11 -7.65 12.36
CA SER A 62 -3.82 -6.46 13.19
C SER A 62 -2.46 -5.82 12.90
N GLY A 63 -1.68 -6.36 11.95
CA GLY A 63 -0.38 -5.81 11.54
C GLY A 63 -0.49 -4.65 10.55
N ARG A 64 0.64 -4.32 9.94
CA ARG A 64 0.76 -3.36 8.83
C ARG A 64 0.84 -4.09 7.49
N TYR A 65 0.74 -3.33 6.40
CA TYR A 65 0.83 -3.88 5.05
C TYR A 65 2.03 -3.29 4.30
N PHE A 66 2.40 -3.91 3.19
CA PHE A 66 3.26 -3.32 2.16
C PHE A 66 2.74 -3.72 0.79
N VAL A 67 2.52 -2.74 -0.10
CA VAL A 67 1.97 -2.97 -1.43
C VAL A 67 3.08 -2.97 -2.47
N LEU A 68 3.18 -4.06 -3.24
CA LEU A 68 4.17 -4.24 -4.29
C LEU A 68 3.86 -3.45 -5.56
N MET A 69 2.58 -3.15 -5.83
CA MET A 69 2.08 -2.54 -7.07
C MET A 69 2.27 -3.44 -8.29
N GLY A 70 2.09 -4.74 -8.09
CA GLY A 70 2.27 -5.78 -9.10
C GLY A 70 3.10 -6.95 -8.60
N HIS A 71 3.49 -7.82 -9.52
CA HIS A 71 4.23 -9.04 -9.25
C HIS A 71 5.44 -9.14 -10.19
N LEU A 72 6.41 -9.99 -9.82
CA LEU A 72 7.54 -10.31 -10.69
C LEU A 72 7.05 -10.99 -11.97
N SER A 73 7.40 -10.43 -13.11
CA SER A 73 7.15 -11.04 -14.41
C SER A 73 8.38 -10.89 -15.30
N PRO A 74 9.32 -11.86 -15.24
CA PRO A 74 10.51 -11.84 -16.10
C PRO A 74 10.18 -11.85 -17.59
N LEU A 75 9.03 -12.43 -17.96
CA LEU A 75 8.56 -12.44 -19.36
C LEU A 75 8.17 -11.04 -19.84
N ASP A 76 7.61 -10.22 -18.96
CA ASP A 76 7.23 -8.83 -19.25
C ASP A 76 8.34 -7.83 -18.90
N GLY A 77 9.51 -8.32 -18.45
CA GLY A 77 10.65 -7.50 -18.04
C GLY A 77 10.48 -6.80 -16.68
N ILE A 78 9.53 -7.23 -15.85
CA ILE A 78 9.27 -6.65 -14.52
C ILE A 78 10.15 -7.36 -13.48
N GLY A 79 11.09 -6.60 -12.90
CA GLY A 79 12.05 -7.07 -11.91
C GLY A 79 11.70 -6.69 -10.46
N PRO A 80 12.56 -7.09 -9.49
CA PRO A 80 12.39 -6.79 -8.07
C PRO A 80 12.28 -5.30 -7.72
N ASP A 81 13.04 -4.46 -8.43
CA ASP A 81 13.07 -3.01 -8.20
C ASP A 81 11.75 -2.36 -8.64
N ASP A 82 11.10 -2.89 -9.68
CA ASP A 82 9.83 -2.38 -10.20
C ASP A 82 8.68 -2.59 -9.22
N ILE A 83 8.73 -3.68 -8.46
CA ILE A 83 7.75 -4.00 -7.41
C ILE A 83 8.14 -3.46 -6.02
N GLY A 84 9.25 -2.71 -5.94
CA GLY A 84 9.70 -2.02 -4.74
C GLY A 84 10.14 -2.94 -3.59
N LEU A 85 10.78 -4.07 -3.90
CA LEU A 85 11.36 -4.94 -2.89
C LEU A 85 12.52 -4.26 -2.14
N ASP A 86 13.31 -3.43 -2.83
CA ASP A 86 14.35 -2.58 -2.24
C ASP A 86 13.82 -1.73 -1.07
N ARG A 87 12.62 -1.17 -1.23
CA ARG A 87 11.95 -0.37 -0.20
C ARG A 87 11.48 -1.21 0.96
N LEU A 88 11.00 -2.43 0.70
CA LEU A 88 10.60 -3.35 1.76
C LEU A 88 11.80 -3.74 2.63
N GLU A 89 12.95 -4.02 2.02
CA GLU A 89 14.19 -4.38 2.73
C GLU A 89 14.74 -3.25 3.62
N GLN A 90 14.55 -2.00 3.21
CA GLN A 90 14.99 -0.83 3.98
C GLN A 90 14.09 -0.52 5.18
N ARG A 91 12.94 -1.20 5.32
CA ARG A 91 12.03 -0.94 6.44
C ARG A 91 12.60 -1.50 7.74
N PRO A 92 12.63 -0.70 8.82
CA PRO A 92 12.87 -1.25 10.14
C PRO A 92 11.71 -2.18 10.52
N ALA A 93 12.06 -3.41 10.92
CA ALA A 93 11.12 -4.40 11.47
C ALA A 93 10.40 -3.84 12.71
#